data_AF-A0A9X5XQ55-F1
#
_entry.id   AF-A0A9X5XQ55-F1
#
_cell.length_a   1.000
_cell.length_b   1.000
_cell.length_c   1.000
_cell.angle_alpha   90.00
_cell.angle_beta   90.00
_cell.angle_gamma   90.00
#
_symmetry.space_group_name_H-M   'P 1'
#
loop_
_entity.id
_entity.type
_entity.pdbx_description
1 polymer ?
#
loop_
_entity_poly.entity_id
_entity_poly.type
_entity_poly.pdbx_seq_one_letter_code
_entity_poly.pdbx_strand_id
1 'polypeptide(L)'
;MIEKQDFEDLEQQLDTLASQKKLNSSEAKPLLDHYFDMIIDYFKQINEISDIDLDLLANYPVVPMNFSERYQYMQARKYHFMGYRQMKTLKSELIKMNASYQIRKKRK
;
A
#
# COMPACT_ATOMS: atom_id res chain seq x y z
N MET A 1 -5.47 8.38 11.96
CA MET A 1 -5.16 6.94 11.79
C MET A 1 -5.70 6.56 10.43
N ILE A 2 -4.89 6.00 9.54
CA ILE A 2 -5.37 5.57 8.23
C ILE A 2 -6.26 4.35 8.42
N GLU A 3 -7.47 4.42 7.88
CA GLU A 3 -8.49 3.38 7.88
C GLU A 3 -8.71 2.82 6.47
N LYS A 4 -9.46 1.71 6.39
CA LYS A 4 -9.80 1.08 5.10
C LYS A 4 -10.52 2.05 4.16
N GLN A 5 -11.40 2.89 4.71
CA GLN A 5 -12.26 3.78 3.93
C GLN A 5 -11.44 4.86 3.19
N ASP A 6 -10.36 5.33 3.79
CA ASP A 6 -9.50 6.38 3.20
C ASP A 6 -8.92 5.93 1.84
N PHE A 7 -8.74 4.63 1.63
CA PHE A 7 -8.27 4.10 0.35
C PHE A 7 -9.37 4.00 -0.71
N GLU A 8 -10.64 3.82 -0.32
CA GLU A 8 -11.73 3.50 -1.25
C GLU A 8 -12.03 4.66 -2.19
N ASP A 9 -12.08 5.88 -1.65
CA ASP A 9 -12.37 7.10 -2.43
C ASP A 9 -11.29 7.38 -3.48
N LEU A 10 -10.02 7.14 -3.11
CA LEU A 10 -8.88 7.32 -3.99
C LEU A 10 -8.81 6.22 -5.05
N GLU A 11 -9.11 4.97 -4.66
CA GLU A 11 -9.19 3.85 -5.61
C GLU A 11 -10.29 4.03 -6.65
N GLN A 12 -11.43 4.62 -6.29
CA GLN A 12 -12.52 4.85 -7.24
C GLN A 12 -12.10 5.82 -8.35
N GLN A 13 -11.37 6.88 -8.00
CA GLN A 13 -10.81 7.83 -8.96
C GLN A 13 -9.73 7.17 -9.84
N LEU A 14 -8.80 6.45 -9.23
CA LEU A 14 -7.73 5.74 -9.92
C LEU A 14 -8.25 4.62 -10.82
N ASP A 15 -9.30 3.90 -10.43
CA ASP A 15 -9.94 2.85 -11.23
C ASP A 15 -10.59 3.44 -12.48
N THR A 16 -11.21 4.62 -12.35
CA THR A 16 -11.76 5.37 -13.49
C THR A 16 -10.64 5.75 -14.47
N LEU A 17 -9.54 6.32 -13.98
CA LEU A 17 -8.38 6.68 -14.80
C LEU A 17 -7.68 5.46 -15.41
N ALA A 18 -7.61 4.36 -14.68
CA ALA A 18 -7.07 3.08 -15.15
C ALA A 18 -7.89 2.51 -16.31
N SER A 19 -9.22 2.53 -16.21
CA SER A 19 -10.12 2.07 -17.27
C SER A 19 -9.94 2.87 -18.58
N GLN A 20 -9.61 4.16 -18.45
CA GLN A 20 -9.33 5.06 -19.56
C GLN A 20 -7.87 5.03 -20.04
N LYS A 21 -7.02 4.16 -19.46
CA LYS A 21 -5.56 4.10 -19.73
C LYS A 21 -4.82 5.42 -19.47
N LYS A 22 -5.31 6.23 -18.51
CA LYS A 22 -4.80 7.57 -18.19
C LYS A 22 -3.90 7.62 -16.94
N LEU A 23 -3.43 6.49 -16.41
CA LEU A 23 -2.59 6.47 -15.20
C LEU A 23 -1.25 7.23 -15.34
N ASN A 24 -0.76 7.43 -16.56
CA ASN A 24 0.42 8.23 -16.83
C ASN A 24 0.13 9.73 -17.02
N SER A 25 -1.13 10.18 -16.90
CA SER A 25 -1.52 11.58 -17.08
C SER A 25 -1.01 12.47 -15.94
N SER A 26 -0.96 13.79 -16.17
CA SER A 26 -0.64 14.78 -15.14
C SER A 26 -1.65 14.80 -13.98
N GLU A 27 -2.90 14.39 -14.22
CA GLU A 27 -3.95 14.28 -13.22
C GLU A 27 -3.80 13.01 -12.37
N ALA A 28 -3.43 11.89 -12.99
CA ALA A 28 -3.33 10.60 -12.31
C ALA A 28 -2.07 10.47 -11.44
N LYS A 29 -0.96 11.07 -11.85
CA LYS A 29 0.33 10.95 -11.15
C LYS A 29 0.26 11.41 -9.68
N PRO A 30 -0.26 12.60 -9.35
CA PRO A 30 -0.42 13.01 -7.95
C PRO A 30 -1.32 12.07 -7.13
N LEU A 31 -2.37 11.52 -7.74
CA LEU A 31 -3.26 10.57 -7.07
C LEU A 31 -2.55 9.23 -6.79
N LEU A 32 -1.71 8.76 -7.72
CA LEU A 32 -0.91 7.55 -7.56
C LEU A 32 0.22 7.74 -6.54
N ASP A 33 0.84 8.92 -6.51
CA ASP A 33 1.82 9.29 -5.49
C ASP A 33 1.17 9.28 -4.11
N HIS A 34 0.03 9.95 -3.97
CA HIS A 34 -0.73 9.97 -2.72
C HIS A 34 -1.16 8.56 -2.28
N TYR A 35 -1.67 7.75 -3.21
CA TYR A 35 -2.09 6.38 -2.91
C TYR A 35 -0.91 5.50 -2.47
N PHE A 36 0.25 5.64 -3.13
CA PHE A 36 1.47 4.95 -2.73
C PHE A 36 1.91 5.37 -1.33
N ASP A 37 1.98 6.67 -1.06
CA ASP A 37 2.40 7.21 0.24
C ASP A 37 1.45 6.74 1.36
N MET A 38 0.14 6.76 1.12
CA MET A 38 -0.84 6.21 2.08
C MET A 38 -0.61 4.73 2.40
N ILE A 39 -0.24 3.91 1.42
CA ILE A 39 0.07 2.49 1.66
C ILE A 39 1.31 2.34 2.54
N ILE A 40 2.34 3.16 2.29
CA ILE A 40 3.59 3.15 3.06
C ILE A 40 3.35 3.67 4.49
N ASP A 41 2.57 4.73 4.64
CA ASP A 41 2.20 5.26 5.95
C ASP A 41 1.33 4.27 6.72
N TYR A 42 0.42 3.56 6.04
CA TYR A 42 -0.34 2.47 6.67
C TYR A 42 0.57 1.33 7.12
N PHE A 43 1.54 0.91 6.29
CA PHE A 43 2.53 -0.09 6.67
C PHE A 43 3.33 0.33 7.92
N LYS A 44 3.76 1.59 7.97
CA LYS A 44 4.45 2.17 9.13
C LYS A 44 3.55 2.17 10.36
N GLN A 45 2.32 2.63 10.22
CA GLN A 45 1.33 2.72 11.29
C GLN A 45 1.04 1.34 11.92
N ILE A 46 0.78 0.30 11.12
CA ILE A 46 0.44 -1.03 11.65
C ILE A 46 1.63 -1.76 12.29
N ASN A 47 2.85 -1.36 11.93
CA ASN A 47 4.09 -1.89 12.51
C ASN A 47 4.65 -0.99 13.61
N GLU A 48 4.00 0.14 13.91
CA GLU A 48 4.42 1.10 14.96
C GLU A 48 5.84 1.66 14.73
N ILE A 49 6.22 1.91 13.47
CA ILE A 49 7.54 2.42 13.06
C ILE A 49 7.43 3.80 12.39
N SER A 50 8.48 4.63 12.47
CA SER A 50 8.56 5.91 11.75
C SER A 50 9.07 5.75 10.32
N ASP A 51 9.99 4.80 10.12
CA ASP A 51 10.74 4.61 8.88
C ASP A 51 10.86 3.11 8.57
N ILE A 52 10.90 2.79 7.28
CA ILE A 52 11.05 1.42 6.81
C ILE A 52 12.54 1.13 6.67
N ASP A 53 13.04 0.22 7.48
CA ASP A 53 14.34 -0.40 7.31
C ASP A 53 14.15 -1.76 6.62
N LEU A 54 14.63 -1.86 5.37
CA LEU A 54 14.47 -3.07 4.56
C LEU A 54 15.26 -4.26 5.12
N ASP A 55 16.32 -4.01 5.90
CA ASP A 55 17.13 -5.07 6.51
C ASP A 55 16.47 -5.65 7.77
N LEU A 56 15.50 -4.93 8.34
CA LEU A 56 14.78 -5.32 9.56
C LEU A 56 13.35 -5.82 9.30
N LEU A 57 12.95 -6.04 8.03
CA LEU A 57 11.61 -6.50 7.68
C LEU A 57 11.18 -7.76 8.43
N ALA A 58 12.11 -8.69 8.68
CA ALA A 58 11.82 -9.93 9.43
C ALA A 58 11.41 -9.68 10.89
N ASN A 59 11.74 -8.52 11.45
CA ASN A 59 11.42 -8.15 12.83
C ASN A 59 10.09 -7.42 12.95
N TYR A 60 9.51 -6.96 11.83
CA TYR A 60 8.26 -6.23 11.84
C TYR A 60 7.06 -7.18 11.98
N PRO A 61 6.05 -6.85 12.81
CA PRO A 61 4.93 -7.74 13.08
C PRO A 61 4.07 -8.12 11.86
N VAL A 62 3.96 -7.21 10.89
CA VAL A 62 3.08 -7.34 9.72
C VAL A 62 3.84 -6.98 8.44
N VAL A 63 4.39 -7.99 7.77
CA VAL A 63 5.10 -7.83 6.49
C VAL A 63 4.62 -8.86 5.47
N PRO A 64 4.05 -8.43 4.33
CA PRO A 64 3.70 -9.30 3.21
C PRO A 64 4.94 -9.97 2.58
N MET A 65 4.72 -11.10 1.90
CA MET A 65 5.80 -11.78 1.17
C MET A 65 6.42 -10.87 0.12
N ASN A 66 7.76 -10.95 -0.03
CA ASN A 66 8.56 -10.18 -1.00
C ASN A 66 8.30 -8.67 -0.94
N PHE A 67 8.12 -8.13 0.27
CA PHE A 67 7.78 -6.71 0.45
C PHE A 67 8.85 -5.78 -0.15
N SER A 68 10.13 -6.09 0.05
CA SER A 68 11.24 -5.27 -0.46
C SER A 68 11.21 -5.15 -1.99
N GLU A 69 11.10 -6.29 -2.70
CA GLU A 69 11.06 -6.33 -4.15
C GLU A 69 9.83 -5.60 -4.69
N ARG A 70 8.68 -5.76 -4.01
CA ARG A 70 7.44 -5.08 -4.38
C ARG A 70 7.52 -3.58 -4.15
N TYR A 71 8.11 -3.16 -3.05
CA TYR A 71 8.33 -1.74 -2.73
C TYR A 71 9.18 -1.08 -3.81
N GLN A 72 10.31 -1.70 -4.18
CA GLN A 72 11.17 -1.23 -5.27
C GLN A 72 10.44 -1.21 -6.61
N TYR A 73 9.67 -2.26 -6.92
CA TYR A 73 8.89 -2.34 -8.16
C TYR A 73 7.87 -1.21 -8.27
N MET A 74 7.10 -0.96 -7.20
CA MET A 74 6.08 0.10 -7.19
C MET A 74 6.73 1.49 -7.30
N GLN A 75 7.85 1.75 -6.62
CA GLN A 75 8.57 3.02 -6.81
C GLN A 75 8.95 3.25 -8.28
N ALA A 76 9.49 2.21 -8.94
CA ALA A 76 9.91 2.30 -10.33
C ALA A 76 8.73 2.36 -11.32
N ARG A 77 7.55 1.83 -10.96
CA ARG A 77 6.45 1.57 -11.88
C ARG A 77 5.08 2.14 -11.46
N LYS A 78 4.99 2.98 -10.42
CA LYS A 78 3.71 3.44 -9.83
C LYS A 78 2.72 4.05 -10.83
N TYR A 79 3.20 4.67 -11.90
CA TYR A 79 2.36 5.28 -12.94
C TYR A 79 1.84 4.30 -14.01
N HIS A 80 2.35 3.06 -14.01
CA HIS A 80 1.87 2.01 -14.89
C HIS A 80 0.70 1.26 -14.28
N PHE A 81 -0.18 0.72 -15.14
CA PHE A 81 -1.29 -0.13 -14.71
C PHE A 81 -0.86 -1.27 -13.78
N MET A 82 0.24 -1.95 -14.10
CA MET A 82 0.72 -3.05 -13.25
C MET A 82 1.27 -2.57 -11.91
N GLY A 83 1.90 -1.38 -11.86
CA GLY A 83 2.30 -0.75 -10.60
C GLY A 83 1.08 -0.45 -9.72
N TYR A 84 0.05 0.16 -10.30
CA TYR A 84 -1.22 0.38 -9.61
C TYR A 84 -1.88 -0.91 -9.11
N ARG A 85 -1.89 -1.97 -9.92
CA ARG A 85 -2.39 -3.29 -9.51
C ARG A 85 -1.60 -3.87 -8.33
N GLN A 86 -0.27 -3.73 -8.31
CA GLN A 86 0.57 -4.17 -7.20
C GLN A 86 0.26 -3.40 -5.91
N MET A 87 0.00 -2.08 -6.02
CA MET A 87 -0.42 -1.24 -4.90
C MET A 87 -1.75 -1.71 -4.30
N LYS A 88 -2.79 -1.95 -5.12
CA LYS A 88 -4.09 -2.47 -4.65
C LYS A 88 -3.98 -3.81 -3.93
N THR A 89 -3.17 -4.71 -4.47
CA THR A 89 -2.90 -6.02 -3.86
C THR A 89 -2.21 -5.84 -2.51
N LEU A 90 -1.18 -4.99 -2.44
CA LEU A 90 -0.44 -4.73 -1.20
C LEU A 90 -1.34 -4.19 -0.10
N LYS A 91 -2.11 -3.15 -0.42
CA LYS A 91 -3.09 -2.57 0.51
C LYS A 91 -4.03 -3.63 1.07
N SER A 92 -4.60 -4.47 0.20
CA SER A 92 -5.55 -5.51 0.62
C SER A 92 -4.92 -6.57 1.51
N GLU A 93 -3.66 -6.94 1.25
CA GLU A 93 -2.89 -7.85 2.10
C GLU A 93 -2.60 -7.24 3.47
N LEU A 94 -2.10 -6.00 3.51
CA LEU A 94 -1.77 -5.31 4.76
C LEU A 94 -2.98 -5.20 5.68
N ILE A 95 -4.15 -4.83 5.16
CA ILE A 95 -5.39 -4.75 5.95
C ILE A 95 -5.75 -6.12 6.55
N LYS A 96 -5.72 -7.19 5.74
CA LYS A 96 -6.05 -8.55 6.21
C LYS A 96 -5.04 -9.06 7.23
N MET A 97 -3.75 -8.82 7.00
CA MET A 97 -2.68 -9.27 7.89
C MET A 97 -2.71 -8.52 9.21
N ASN A 98 -2.93 -7.20 9.19
CA ASN A 98 -3.10 -6.40 10.40
C ASN A 98 -4.33 -6.87 11.20
N ALA A 99 -5.49 -7.05 10.56
CA ALA A 99 -6.68 -7.58 11.24
C ALA A 99 -6.40 -8.93 11.93
N SER A 100 -5.72 -9.84 11.22
CA SER A 100 -5.30 -11.13 11.77
C SER A 100 -4.33 -10.99 12.95
N TYR A 101 -3.38 -10.06 12.86
CA TYR A 101 -2.42 -9.76 13.92
C TYR A 101 -3.11 -9.19 15.18
N GLN A 102 -4.03 -8.24 15.02
CA GLN A 102 -4.78 -7.65 16.13
C GLN A 102 -5.64 -8.69 16.86
N ILE A 103 -6.28 -9.62 16.12
CA ILE A 103 -7.03 -10.73 16.74
C ILE A 103 -6.10 -11.61 17.59
N ARG A 104 -4.91 -11.94 17.09
CA ARG A 104 -3.92 -12.73 17.86
C ARG A 104 -3.42 -11.97 19.09
N LYS A 105 -3.18 -10.66 18.97
CA LYS A 105 -2.72 -9.78 20.06
C LYS A 105 -3.76 -9.71 21.19
N LYS A 106 -5.06 -9.63 20.87
CA LYS A 106 -6.16 -9.60 21.84
C LYS A 106 -6.44 -10.93 22.56
N ARG A 107 -5.99 -12.06 21.98
CA ARG A 107 -6.14 -13.39 22.57
C ARG A 107 -4.99 -13.78 23.50
N LYS A 108 -3.90 -13.01 23.49
CA LYS A 108 -2.81 -13.12 24.46
C LYS A 108 -3.14 -12.27 25.68
#